data_AF-A0A1G5IN26-F1
#
_entry.id   AF-A0A1G5IN26-F1
#
_cell.length_a   1.000
_cell.length_b   1.000
_cell.length_c   1.000
_cell.angle_alpha   90.00
_cell.angle_beta   90.00
_cell.angle_gamma   90.00
#
_symmetry.space_group_name_H-M   'P 1'
#
loop_
_entity.id
_entity.type
_entity.pdbx_description
1 polymer ?
#
loop_
_entity_poly.entity_id
_entity_poly.type
_entity_poly.pdbx_seq_one_letter_code
_entity_poly.pdbx_strand_id
1 'polypeptide(L)'
;MKKKIAGVLTTVLAASLLVGGNHPVTVQVDNMISGTQDDEDTQSDEAEAEAAEAEEEQSEEAKVAADPEDQPAATETPKEEKKAEKETQKREAAENSSDSTSSDEKTLLKKAKKLAQQYDYTGAISVLKNNWKFATSDKMQEAAAAYMKKRDACVEYPLENITHVFFHSLIVNTSLAFDGDSDEAGYNQMMTTVSEFKKMLQIMYDKGYVLVSPHDMAVINDDGTMSRGKIMLPEGKIPFVLSEDDVSYYHYMDGDGFATKLVIDDNGDIKCEYKKADGTVVTGDYDVVPILDSFIKEHPDFSYHGRKGILAMTGYNGVLGYRTDGAYKTKKNLQDDQKAFLKANPDFDYDKEVKAAKKVAKAMKKDGWEFASHTWGHRNATSSTAAELKTDNKKWEKYVAPILGKTDMIIFAFGADIGDWEGYTSDNEKYEYYKSRGYRYFCNVDSSQYFVQITSEYFRQGRRNLDGYRMYYNPDMLSDLFDVSEVWDSSRPTPVPEM
;
A
#
# COMPACT_ATOMS: atom_id res chain seq x y z
N MET A 1 88.65 -9.80 -23.82
CA MET A 1 89.22 -11.15 -24.11
C MET A 1 88.05 -12.12 -24.38
N LYS A 2 87.69 -12.34 -25.66
CA LYS A 2 87.72 -13.65 -26.36
C LYS A 2 87.24 -14.88 -25.55
N LYS A 3 86.02 -15.39 -25.82
CA LYS A 3 85.71 -16.63 -26.59
C LYS A 3 84.22 -17.04 -26.49
N LYS A 4 83.54 -17.17 -27.65
CA LYS A 4 82.86 -18.37 -28.25
C LYS A 4 81.61 -18.87 -27.49
N ILE A 5 80.37 -18.75 -27.99
CA ILE A 5 79.67 -19.43 -29.12
C ILE A 5 79.75 -20.96 -29.13
N ALA A 6 78.61 -21.61 -28.81
CA ALA A 6 77.98 -22.81 -29.41
C ALA A 6 76.70 -23.09 -28.56
N GLY A 7 75.50 -23.43 -29.04
CA GLY A 7 74.99 -23.85 -30.33
C GLY A 7 73.97 -24.99 -30.13
N VAL A 8 72.73 -24.79 -30.62
CA VAL A 8 71.76 -25.80 -31.13
C VAL A 8 71.09 -26.74 -30.09
N LEU A 9 69.80 -26.56 -29.76
CA LEU A 9 68.57 -27.09 -30.41
C LEU A 9 68.37 -28.62 -30.29
N THR A 10 67.42 -29.03 -29.43
CA THR A 10 66.76 -30.35 -29.52
C THR A 10 65.29 -30.23 -29.11
N THR A 11 64.40 -30.50 -30.06
CA THR A 11 62.95 -30.71 -29.95
C THR A 11 62.62 -32.06 -29.29
N VAL A 12 61.65 -32.12 -28.36
CA VAL A 12 60.68 -33.25 -28.23
C VAL A 12 59.39 -32.79 -27.51
N LEU A 13 58.27 -32.92 -28.24
CA LEU A 13 56.88 -33.29 -27.91
C LEU A 13 56.31 -33.21 -26.47
N ALA A 14 55.17 -32.50 -26.40
CA ALA A 14 53.84 -32.90 -25.88
C ALA A 14 53.65 -33.37 -24.41
N ALA A 15 52.86 -32.62 -23.64
CA ALA A 15 51.62 -33.10 -22.99
C ALA A 15 50.83 -31.94 -22.34
N SER A 16 49.52 -32.04 -22.48
CA SER A 16 48.45 -31.10 -22.11
C SER A 16 48.22 -30.93 -20.60
N LEU A 17 47.74 -29.76 -20.17
CA LEU A 17 46.44 -29.53 -19.49
C LEU A 17 46.32 -28.09 -18.95
N LEU A 18 45.37 -27.34 -19.50
CA LEU A 18 44.64 -26.24 -18.85
C LEU A 18 43.99 -26.80 -17.56
N VAL A 19 43.90 -26.08 -16.45
CA VAL A 19 42.83 -25.14 -16.02
C VAL A 19 43.26 -24.77 -14.58
N GLY A 20 43.37 -23.52 -14.10
CA GLY A 20 42.45 -22.39 -14.20
C GLY A 20 41.50 -22.41 -12.99
N GLY A 21 41.92 -21.86 -11.84
CA GLY A 21 41.14 -21.94 -10.59
C GLY A 21 41.07 -20.63 -9.82
N ASN A 22 40.42 -19.61 -10.41
CA ASN A 22 39.82 -18.52 -9.66
C ASN A 22 38.70 -19.12 -8.79
N HIS A 23 38.75 -18.89 -7.49
CA HIS A 23 37.63 -19.19 -6.60
C HIS A 23 36.75 -17.93 -6.49
N PRO A 24 35.49 -17.96 -6.95
CA PRO A 24 34.52 -16.94 -6.59
C PRO A 24 33.99 -17.23 -5.18
N VAL A 25 33.93 -16.19 -4.36
CA VAL A 25 33.18 -16.19 -3.10
C VAL A 25 31.71 -15.95 -3.48
N THR A 26 30.89 -17.00 -3.44
CA THR A 26 29.44 -16.92 -3.51
C THR A 26 28.90 -16.46 -2.17
N VAL A 27 28.27 -15.29 -2.14
CA VAL A 27 27.41 -14.85 -1.04
C VAL A 27 26.05 -15.53 -1.24
N GLN A 28 25.62 -16.38 -0.31
CA GLN A 28 24.30 -17.00 -0.33
C GLN A 28 23.24 -15.94 0.03
N VAL A 29 22.28 -15.75 -0.88
CA VAL A 29 21.10 -14.88 -0.74
C VAL A 29 19.96 -15.61 0.02
N ASP A 30 20.28 -16.67 0.77
CA ASP A 30 19.29 -17.61 1.30
C ASP A 30 18.64 -17.20 2.64
N ASN A 31 19.08 -16.12 3.31
CA ASN A 31 18.60 -15.80 4.67
C ASN A 31 17.39 -14.85 4.76
N MET A 32 17.05 -14.12 3.69
CA MET A 32 15.82 -13.31 3.62
C MET A 32 14.68 -14.02 2.86
N ILE A 33 14.93 -15.25 2.38
CA ILE A 33 13.96 -16.10 1.70
C ILE A 33 13.26 -16.92 2.78
N SER A 34 11.96 -16.68 2.99
CA SER A 34 11.12 -17.63 3.71
C SER A 34 11.22 -18.96 2.95
N GLY A 35 11.75 -19.99 3.63
CA GLY A 35 12.06 -21.28 3.00
C GLY A 35 10.92 -21.75 2.11
N THR A 36 11.20 -21.87 0.81
CA THR A 36 10.30 -22.49 -0.15
C THR A 36 9.99 -23.90 0.34
N GLN A 37 8.73 -24.13 0.64
CA GLN A 37 8.24 -25.46 0.97
C GLN A 37 8.27 -26.29 -0.32
N ASP A 38 9.10 -27.33 -0.36
CA ASP A 38 8.95 -28.43 -1.31
C ASP A 38 7.61 -29.11 -0.99
N ASP A 39 6.66 -28.97 -1.91
CA ASP A 39 5.35 -29.62 -1.84
C ASP A 39 5.49 -31.09 -2.31
N GLU A 40 5.89 -31.99 -1.41
CA GLU A 40 5.45 -33.38 -1.47
C GLU A 40 4.32 -33.56 -0.44
N ASP A 41 3.07 -33.60 -0.92
CA ASP A 41 2.08 -34.55 -0.43
C ASP A 41 0.82 -34.56 -1.31
N THR A 42 0.77 -35.56 -2.19
CA THR A 42 -0.47 -36.11 -2.71
C THR A 42 -1.04 -37.09 -1.69
N GLN A 43 -2.17 -36.79 -1.02
CA GLN A 43 -3.22 -37.78 -0.77
C GLN A 43 -4.52 -37.21 -0.15
N SER A 44 -5.61 -37.48 -0.88
CA SER A 44 -6.98 -37.83 -0.47
C SER A 44 -7.55 -37.24 0.83
N ASP A 45 -8.44 -36.27 0.68
CA ASP A 45 -9.45 -35.95 1.68
C ASP A 45 -10.75 -36.70 1.36
N GLU A 46 -11.10 -37.62 2.25
CA GLU A 46 -12.45 -38.19 2.35
C GLU A 46 -13.41 -37.12 2.89
N ALA A 47 -14.56 -37.02 2.22
CA ALA A 47 -15.63 -36.11 2.58
C ALA A 47 -16.41 -36.64 3.80
N GLU A 48 -16.41 -35.90 4.89
CA GLU A 48 -17.49 -35.96 5.87
C GLU A 48 -18.31 -34.66 5.82
N ALA A 49 -19.58 -34.83 5.48
CA ALA A 49 -20.59 -33.80 5.47
C ALA A 49 -21.16 -33.64 6.89
N GLU A 50 -21.14 -32.41 7.42
CA GLU A 50 -22.08 -32.01 8.46
C GLU A 50 -22.90 -30.81 7.99
N ALA A 51 -24.19 -30.94 8.24
CA ALA A 51 -25.28 -30.13 7.72
C ALA A 51 -25.30 -28.73 8.33
N ALA A 52 -25.56 -27.74 7.46
CA ALA A 52 -25.90 -26.39 7.84
C ALA A 52 -27.41 -26.30 8.14
N GLU A 53 -27.77 -25.80 9.33
CA GLU A 53 -29.09 -25.24 9.57
C GLU A 53 -29.10 -23.78 9.10
N ALA A 54 -30.07 -23.47 8.24
CA ALA A 54 -30.34 -22.16 7.69
C ALA A 54 -31.39 -21.45 8.53
N GLU A 55 -31.16 -20.18 8.88
CA GLU A 55 -32.23 -19.24 9.25
C GLU A 55 -32.52 -18.32 8.05
N GLU A 56 -33.80 -18.27 7.68
CA GLU A 56 -34.38 -17.45 6.64
C GLU A 56 -34.40 -15.96 7.05
N GLU A 57 -33.92 -15.07 6.17
CA GLU A 57 -34.43 -13.70 6.10
C GLU A 57 -34.94 -13.41 4.68
N GLN A 58 -36.17 -12.90 4.64
CA GLN A 58 -36.99 -12.68 3.47
C GLN A 58 -36.45 -11.56 2.58
N SER A 59 -36.28 -11.88 1.30
CA SER A 59 -36.09 -10.93 0.21
C SER A 59 -37.44 -10.42 -0.30
N GLU A 60 -37.65 -9.10 -0.32
CA GLU A 60 -38.67 -8.48 -1.16
C GLU A 60 -38.01 -7.94 -2.44
N GLU A 61 -38.43 -8.50 -3.57
CA GLU A 61 -38.08 -8.08 -4.93
C GLU A 61 -38.68 -6.70 -5.24
N ALA A 62 -37.85 -5.79 -5.79
CA ALA A 62 -38.34 -4.64 -6.54
C ALA A 62 -37.84 -4.72 -7.99
N LYS A 63 -38.81 -4.80 -8.90
CA LYS A 63 -38.63 -4.90 -10.35
C LYS A 63 -38.04 -3.62 -10.95
N VAL A 64 -37.19 -3.88 -11.94
CA VAL A 64 -36.60 -3.00 -12.96
C VAL A 64 -37.61 -2.06 -13.61
N ALA A 65 -37.21 -0.79 -13.78
CA ALA A 65 -37.66 0.07 -14.86
C ALA A 65 -36.45 0.81 -15.44
N ALA A 66 -36.30 0.73 -16.75
CA ALA A 66 -35.21 1.26 -17.55
C ALA A 66 -35.18 2.80 -17.60
N ASP A 67 -33.98 3.32 -17.78
CA ASP A 67 -33.66 4.71 -18.11
C ASP A 67 -33.97 5.02 -19.59
N PRO A 68 -34.46 6.23 -19.89
CA PRO A 68 -33.97 6.90 -21.08
C PRO A 68 -33.65 8.38 -20.82
N GLU A 69 -32.37 8.74 -20.97
CA GLU A 69 -31.97 10.08 -21.40
C GLU A 69 -32.32 10.26 -22.89
N ASP A 70 -33.21 11.22 -23.23
CA ASP A 70 -32.98 12.29 -24.24
C ASP A 70 -34.20 13.26 -24.33
N GLN A 71 -34.02 14.48 -23.78
CA GLN A 71 -34.71 15.78 -24.05
C GLN A 71 -36.23 15.99 -23.80
N PRO A 72 -36.74 17.25 -23.65
CA PRO A 72 -36.19 18.48 -23.06
C PRO A 72 -37.12 19.07 -21.96
N ALA A 73 -36.70 20.19 -21.35
CA ALA A 73 -37.32 20.92 -20.22
C ALA A 73 -38.87 20.94 -20.20
N ALA A 74 -39.46 20.51 -19.07
CA ALA A 74 -40.86 20.71 -18.75
C ALA A 74 -41.02 21.47 -17.41
N THR A 75 -41.78 22.56 -17.48
CA THR A 75 -42.19 23.48 -16.42
C THR A 75 -42.83 22.79 -15.21
N GLU A 76 -42.29 23.04 -14.02
CA GLU A 76 -42.89 22.70 -12.72
C GLU A 76 -44.14 23.57 -12.43
N THR A 77 -45.14 22.99 -11.75
CA THR A 77 -46.44 23.65 -11.51
C THR A 77 -46.61 24.17 -10.07
N PRO A 78 -47.42 25.23 -9.84
CA PRO A 78 -47.45 26.04 -8.60
C PRO A 78 -48.00 25.35 -7.32
N LYS A 79 -48.20 24.03 -7.33
CA LYS A 79 -48.78 23.26 -6.22
C LYS A 79 -47.73 22.52 -5.37
N GLU A 80 -46.57 22.20 -5.92
CA GLU A 80 -45.47 21.57 -5.16
C GLU A 80 -44.65 22.60 -4.36
N GLU A 81 -44.46 23.82 -4.89
CA GLU A 81 -43.83 24.93 -4.16
C GLU A 81 -44.56 25.26 -2.83
N LYS A 82 -45.90 25.29 -2.85
CA LYS A 82 -46.70 25.63 -1.65
C LYS A 82 -46.70 24.57 -0.55
N LYS A 83 -46.31 23.33 -0.87
CA LYS A 83 -46.23 22.23 0.11
C LYS A 83 -44.82 22.18 0.72
N ALA A 84 -43.79 22.45 -0.08
CA ALA A 84 -42.42 22.62 0.40
C ALA A 84 -42.26 23.85 1.30
N GLU A 85 -42.82 25.01 0.94
CA GLU A 85 -42.76 26.24 1.75
C GLU A 85 -43.40 26.08 3.15
N LYS A 86 -44.48 25.28 3.24
CA LYS A 86 -45.19 25.05 4.51
C LYS A 86 -44.48 24.08 5.45
N GLU A 87 -43.67 23.17 4.93
CA GLU A 87 -42.82 22.28 5.75
C GLU A 87 -41.54 22.99 6.21
N THR A 88 -40.98 23.88 5.38
CA THR A 88 -39.81 24.71 5.76
C THR A 88 -40.16 25.70 6.88
N GLN A 89 -41.29 26.41 6.77
CA GLN A 89 -41.74 27.34 7.81
C GLN A 89 -42.10 26.66 9.15
N LYS A 90 -42.44 25.36 9.13
CA LYS A 90 -42.75 24.60 10.34
C LYS A 90 -41.49 24.06 11.04
N ARG A 91 -40.36 23.94 10.32
CA ARG A 91 -39.03 23.65 10.89
C ARG A 91 -38.34 24.90 11.43
N GLU A 92 -38.50 26.04 10.75
CA GLU A 92 -37.93 27.34 11.19
C GLU A 92 -38.49 27.82 12.55
N ALA A 93 -39.72 27.44 12.91
CA ALA A 93 -40.32 27.81 14.20
C ALA A 93 -39.89 26.93 15.38
N ALA A 94 -39.30 25.76 15.15
CA ALA A 94 -38.95 24.80 16.20
C ALA A 94 -37.50 24.89 16.70
N GLU A 95 -36.60 25.56 15.97
CA GLU A 95 -35.17 25.65 16.30
C GLU A 95 -34.70 27.03 16.77
N ASN A 96 -35.60 28.00 16.94
CA ASN A 96 -35.23 29.37 17.35
C ASN A 96 -35.00 29.52 18.86
N SER A 97 -34.54 28.45 19.52
CA SER A 97 -34.20 28.42 20.94
C SER A 97 -32.95 27.58 21.15
N SER A 98 -31.88 28.29 21.53
CA SER A 98 -30.62 27.83 22.14
C SER A 98 -29.38 27.79 21.24
N ASP A 99 -28.27 28.00 21.91
CA ASP A 99 -26.88 28.30 21.53
C ASP A 99 -26.17 27.24 20.64
N SER A 100 -26.91 26.34 19.98
CA SER A 100 -26.38 25.25 19.13
C SER A 100 -26.16 25.63 17.66
N THR A 101 -26.74 26.74 17.20
CA THR A 101 -26.80 27.08 15.77
C THR A 101 -25.47 27.60 15.20
N SER A 102 -24.61 28.19 16.03
CA SER A 102 -23.27 28.68 15.68
C SER A 102 -22.22 27.57 15.65
N SER A 103 -22.38 26.53 16.48
CA SER A 103 -21.49 25.36 16.48
C SER A 103 -21.63 24.53 15.20
N ASP A 104 -22.84 24.44 14.65
CA ASP A 104 -23.11 23.65 13.45
C ASP A 104 -22.50 24.29 12.20
N GLU A 105 -22.66 25.59 12.01
CA GLU A 105 -22.05 26.33 10.89
C GLU A 105 -20.51 26.27 10.96
N LYS A 106 -19.92 26.51 12.14
CA LYS A 106 -18.46 26.41 12.32
C LYS A 106 -17.95 25.01 11.99
N THR A 107 -18.68 23.97 12.39
CA THR A 107 -18.33 22.58 12.10
C THR A 107 -18.37 22.28 10.60
N LEU A 108 -19.41 22.76 9.90
CA LEU A 108 -19.53 22.61 8.45
C LEU A 108 -18.43 23.35 7.69
N LEU A 109 -18.14 24.60 8.06
CA LEU A 109 -17.05 25.38 7.48
C LEU A 109 -15.69 24.70 7.72
N LYS A 110 -15.46 24.13 8.91
CA LYS A 110 -14.23 23.37 9.20
C LYS A 110 -14.13 22.12 8.35
N LYS A 111 -15.23 21.37 8.18
CA LYS A 111 -15.29 20.19 7.31
C LYS A 111 -15.01 20.55 5.85
N ALA A 112 -15.69 21.56 5.30
CA ALA A 112 -15.48 22.03 3.95
C ALA A 112 -14.05 22.56 3.73
N LYS A 113 -13.49 23.28 4.71
CA LYS A 113 -12.09 23.72 4.66
C LYS A 113 -11.13 22.54 4.59
N LYS A 114 -11.32 21.49 5.39
CA LYS A 114 -10.47 20.28 5.33
C LYS A 114 -10.53 19.63 3.95
N LEU A 115 -11.72 19.42 3.40
CA LEU A 115 -11.91 18.86 2.06
C LEU A 115 -11.21 19.71 0.99
N ALA A 116 -11.37 21.03 1.04
CA ALA A 116 -10.73 21.95 0.11
C ALA A 116 -9.19 22.03 0.28
N GLN A 117 -8.66 21.81 1.48
CA GLN A 117 -7.21 21.67 1.70
C GLN A 117 -6.67 20.41 1.03
N GLN A 118 -7.49 19.35 0.98
CA GLN A 118 -7.20 18.08 0.31
C GLN A 118 -7.63 18.06 -1.16
N TYR A 119 -7.82 19.24 -1.79
CA TYR A 119 -8.25 19.39 -3.19
C TYR A 119 -9.63 18.80 -3.55
N ASP A 120 -10.41 18.33 -2.58
CA ASP A 120 -11.81 17.95 -2.78
C ASP A 120 -12.70 19.20 -2.74
N TYR A 121 -12.52 20.06 -3.74
CA TYR A 121 -13.31 21.28 -3.86
C TYR A 121 -14.78 20.97 -4.11
N THR A 122 -15.10 19.94 -4.89
CA THR A 122 -16.47 19.53 -5.18
C THR A 122 -17.19 19.06 -3.91
N GLY A 123 -16.57 18.21 -3.11
CA GLY A 123 -17.10 17.79 -1.81
C GLY A 123 -17.19 18.95 -0.82
N ALA A 124 -16.20 19.85 -0.79
CA ALA A 124 -16.26 21.06 0.03
C ALA A 124 -17.47 21.96 -0.33
N ILE A 125 -17.70 22.19 -1.62
CA ILE A 125 -18.86 22.96 -2.12
C ILE A 125 -20.17 22.25 -1.76
N SER A 126 -20.24 20.92 -1.97
CA SER A 126 -21.42 20.10 -1.68
C SER A 126 -21.81 20.16 -0.20
N VAL A 127 -20.82 20.01 0.71
CA VAL A 127 -21.03 20.12 2.17
C VAL A 127 -21.65 21.46 2.56
N LEU A 128 -21.26 22.55 1.91
CA LEU A 128 -21.80 23.89 2.20
C LEU A 128 -23.18 24.08 1.58
N LYS A 129 -23.35 23.78 0.28
CA LYS A 129 -24.59 24.05 -0.47
C LYS A 129 -25.77 23.19 -0.03
N ASN A 130 -25.52 21.98 0.46
CA ASN A 130 -26.59 21.08 0.92
C ASN A 130 -27.11 21.42 2.33
N ASN A 131 -26.54 22.44 2.99
CA ASN A 131 -27.06 22.91 4.27
C ASN A 131 -28.20 23.91 4.06
N TRP A 132 -29.29 23.77 4.82
CA TRP A 132 -30.45 24.65 4.72
C TRP A 132 -30.15 26.12 5.02
N LYS A 133 -29.09 26.41 5.79
CA LYS A 133 -28.63 27.78 6.09
C LYS A 133 -27.76 28.40 4.98
N PHE A 134 -27.42 27.65 3.93
CA PHE A 134 -26.56 28.16 2.86
C PHE A 134 -27.12 29.44 2.22
N ALA A 135 -28.43 29.51 2.00
CA ALA A 135 -29.08 30.67 1.39
C ALA A 135 -28.98 31.96 2.22
N THR A 136 -28.72 31.84 3.54
CA THR A 136 -28.69 32.97 4.48
C THR A 136 -27.35 33.15 5.18
N SER A 137 -26.36 32.29 4.94
CA SER A 137 -25.00 32.42 5.45
C SER A 137 -24.04 32.96 4.38
N ASP A 138 -23.69 34.24 4.50
CA ASP A 138 -22.67 34.89 3.66
C ASP A 138 -21.34 34.13 3.71
N LYS A 139 -20.94 33.63 4.89
CA LYS A 139 -19.70 32.87 5.07
C LYS A 139 -19.67 31.58 4.26
N MET A 140 -20.79 30.84 4.24
CA MET A 140 -20.87 29.61 3.45
C MET A 140 -20.86 29.92 1.94
N GLN A 141 -21.55 30.98 1.52
CA GLN A 141 -21.59 31.40 0.12
C GLN A 141 -20.22 31.87 -0.38
N GLU A 142 -19.53 32.70 0.39
CA GLU A 142 -18.17 33.16 0.10
C GLU A 142 -17.18 31.99 0.02
N ALA A 143 -17.23 31.06 0.99
CA ALA A 143 -16.37 29.89 0.97
C ALA A 143 -16.64 29.00 -0.25
N ALA A 144 -17.91 28.73 -0.57
CA ALA A 144 -18.28 27.95 -1.76
C ALA A 144 -17.82 28.64 -3.05
N ALA A 145 -17.96 29.97 -3.17
CA ALA A 145 -17.47 30.72 -4.32
C ALA A 145 -15.94 30.65 -4.47
N ALA A 146 -15.20 30.75 -3.36
CA ALA A 146 -13.76 30.59 -3.35
C ALA A 146 -13.33 29.18 -3.79
N TYR A 147 -14.02 28.13 -3.32
CA TYR A 147 -13.74 26.75 -3.71
C TYR A 147 -14.13 26.46 -5.17
N MET A 148 -15.23 27.03 -5.68
CA MET A 148 -15.58 26.93 -7.11
C MET A 148 -14.46 27.52 -7.97
N LYS A 149 -13.95 28.71 -7.63
CA LYS A 149 -12.82 29.31 -8.35
C LYS A 149 -11.55 28.44 -8.32
N LYS A 150 -11.23 27.81 -7.18
CA LYS A 150 -10.06 26.91 -7.07
C LYS A 150 -10.25 25.63 -7.90
N ARG A 151 -11.43 25.02 -7.84
CA ARG A 151 -11.80 23.85 -8.66
C ARG A 151 -11.63 24.15 -10.15
N ASP A 152 -12.17 25.28 -10.59
CA ASP A 152 -12.17 25.65 -12.01
C ASP A 152 -10.78 26.06 -12.52
N ALA A 153 -9.84 26.34 -11.62
CA ALA A 153 -8.43 26.61 -11.94
C ALA A 153 -7.55 25.35 -11.91
N CYS A 154 -8.06 24.19 -11.48
CA CYS A 154 -7.30 22.94 -11.50
C CYS A 154 -7.14 22.44 -12.93
N VAL A 155 -6.00 21.81 -13.20
CA VAL A 155 -5.67 21.17 -14.47
C VAL A 155 -5.64 19.66 -14.30
N GLU A 156 -6.01 18.93 -15.36
CA GLU A 156 -5.93 17.47 -15.40
C GLU A 156 -4.47 17.04 -15.53
N TYR A 157 -4.00 16.15 -14.64
CA TYR A 157 -2.64 15.62 -14.72
C TYR A 157 -2.59 14.36 -15.63
N PRO A 158 -1.59 14.21 -16.50
CA PRO A 158 -1.44 13.01 -17.32
C PRO A 158 -1.14 11.78 -16.46
N LEU A 159 -2.09 10.84 -16.38
CA LEU A 159 -2.00 9.67 -15.50
C LEU A 159 -0.80 8.77 -15.82
N GLU A 160 -0.35 8.74 -17.08
CA GLU A 160 0.83 7.99 -17.51
C GLU A 160 2.12 8.50 -16.87
N ASN A 161 2.13 9.74 -16.36
CA ASN A 161 3.29 10.37 -15.75
C ASN A 161 3.20 10.40 -14.21
N ILE A 162 2.47 9.45 -13.62
CA ILE A 162 2.36 9.32 -12.16
C ILE A 162 3.29 8.22 -11.70
N THR A 163 4.32 8.61 -10.94
CA THR A 163 5.28 7.68 -10.34
C THR A 163 4.64 6.95 -9.16
N HIS A 164 4.99 5.68 -8.96
CA HIS A 164 4.66 4.90 -7.76
C HIS A 164 5.96 4.56 -7.04
N VAL A 165 6.11 5.07 -5.82
CA VAL A 165 7.25 4.78 -4.95
C VAL A 165 6.86 3.78 -3.87
N PHE A 166 7.79 2.95 -3.42
CA PHE A 166 7.51 2.06 -2.31
C PHE A 166 8.66 1.93 -1.32
N PHE A 167 8.27 1.49 -0.14
CA PHE A 167 9.12 1.24 1.01
C PHE A 167 8.81 -0.14 1.58
N HIS A 168 9.72 -0.65 2.39
CA HIS A 168 9.43 -1.69 3.38
C HIS A 168 9.33 -1.02 4.76
N SER A 169 9.09 -1.81 5.81
CA SER A 169 9.16 -1.31 7.19
C SER A 169 10.48 -0.57 7.46
N LEU A 170 10.39 0.55 8.15
CA LEU A 170 11.51 1.46 8.34
C LEU A 170 12.43 1.01 9.48
N ILE A 171 13.74 1.22 9.28
CA ILE A 171 14.74 1.08 10.34
C ILE A 171 14.59 2.24 11.33
N VAL A 172 14.20 1.93 12.56
CA VAL A 172 14.09 2.89 13.67
C VAL A 172 15.44 3.09 14.34
N ASN A 173 16.18 2.00 14.58
CA ASN A 173 17.46 2.03 15.27
C ASN A 173 18.55 1.37 14.43
N THR A 174 19.33 2.20 13.76
CA THR A 174 20.40 1.77 12.84
C THR A 174 21.54 1.04 13.54
N SER A 175 21.73 1.24 14.84
CA SER A 175 22.74 0.49 15.62
C SER A 175 22.31 -0.94 15.96
N LEU A 176 21.04 -1.29 15.80
CA LEU A 176 20.56 -2.67 15.90
C LEU A 176 20.42 -3.29 14.50
N ALA A 177 19.94 -2.53 13.52
CA ALA A 177 19.82 -3.05 12.14
C ALA A 177 21.17 -3.22 11.42
N PHE A 178 22.20 -2.47 11.82
CA PHE A 178 23.55 -2.50 11.22
C PHE A 178 24.59 -2.89 12.27
N ASP A 179 24.39 -4.05 12.90
CA ASP A 179 25.24 -4.57 13.99
C ASP A 179 26.19 -5.71 13.56
N GLY A 180 26.20 -6.06 12.28
CA GLY A 180 27.05 -7.07 11.64
C GLY A 180 26.50 -8.49 11.67
N ASP A 181 25.22 -8.67 12.01
CA ASP A 181 24.56 -9.98 11.96
C ASP A 181 24.25 -10.48 10.53
N SER A 182 23.50 -11.58 10.43
CA SER A 182 23.16 -12.17 9.13
C SER A 182 22.16 -11.37 8.30
N ASP A 183 21.41 -10.47 8.93
CA ASP A 183 20.28 -9.75 8.32
C ASP A 183 20.66 -8.30 7.94
N GLU A 184 21.72 -7.73 8.55
CA GLU A 184 22.28 -6.40 8.24
C GLU A 184 22.38 -6.15 6.74
N ALA A 185 22.91 -7.11 5.98
CA ALA A 185 23.15 -6.92 4.55
C ALA A 185 21.82 -6.69 3.79
N GLY A 186 20.80 -7.49 4.11
CA GLY A 186 19.47 -7.33 3.53
C GLY A 186 18.77 -6.06 4.01
N TYR A 187 18.92 -5.69 5.28
CA TYR A 187 18.38 -4.43 5.81
C TYR A 187 19.01 -3.22 5.15
N ASN A 188 20.34 -3.19 5.01
CA ASN A 188 21.04 -2.08 4.38
C ASN A 188 20.68 -1.95 2.90
N GLN A 189 20.39 -3.07 2.23
CA GLN A 189 19.99 -3.09 0.83
C GLN A 189 18.54 -2.61 0.62
N MET A 190 17.59 -3.20 1.34
CA MET A 190 16.15 -3.14 1.00
C MET A 190 15.32 -2.21 1.88
N MET A 191 15.85 -1.78 3.03
CA MET A 191 15.11 -0.98 4.00
C MET A 191 15.55 0.48 3.99
N THR A 192 14.66 1.36 4.47
CA THR A 192 14.87 2.81 4.60
C THR A 192 14.85 3.21 6.06
N THR A 193 15.69 4.15 6.48
CA THR A 193 15.65 4.60 7.88
C THR A 193 14.50 5.58 8.09
N VAL A 194 13.99 5.67 9.32
CA VAL A 194 12.98 6.67 9.71
C VAL A 194 13.46 8.10 9.40
N SER A 195 14.76 8.35 9.54
CA SER A 195 15.38 9.66 9.24
C SER A 195 15.27 9.98 7.75
N GLU A 196 15.63 9.02 6.90
CA GLU A 196 15.58 9.18 5.44
C GLU A 196 14.15 9.38 4.96
N PHE A 197 13.21 8.53 5.40
CA PHE A 197 11.81 8.62 5.01
C PHE A 197 11.21 10.00 5.32
N LYS A 198 11.45 10.53 6.53
CA LYS A 198 10.97 11.87 6.94
C LYS A 198 11.55 12.98 6.05
N LYS A 199 12.82 12.91 5.68
CA LYS A 199 13.43 13.89 4.77
C LYS A 199 12.87 13.76 3.36
N MET A 200 12.67 12.54 2.85
CA MET A 200 12.04 12.30 1.55
C MET A 200 10.65 12.91 1.49
N LEU A 201 9.80 12.67 2.50
CA LEU A 201 8.46 13.28 2.58
C LEU A 201 8.52 14.81 2.54
N GLN A 202 9.41 15.42 3.32
CA GLN A 202 9.54 16.87 3.36
C GLN A 202 9.99 17.43 2.00
N ILE A 203 11.04 16.87 1.40
CA ILE A 203 11.56 17.34 0.10
C ILE A 203 10.51 17.17 -1.00
N MET A 204 9.80 16.03 -1.02
CA MET A 204 8.72 15.81 -1.99
C MET A 204 7.58 16.80 -1.78
N TYR A 205 7.15 17.03 -0.54
CA TYR A 205 6.13 18.05 -0.26
C TYR A 205 6.56 19.45 -0.71
N ASP A 206 7.79 19.87 -0.43
CA ASP A 206 8.33 21.17 -0.82
C ASP A 206 8.43 21.33 -2.36
N LYS A 207 8.69 20.22 -3.08
CA LYS A 207 8.64 20.15 -4.55
C LYS A 207 7.22 20.12 -5.13
N GLY A 208 6.19 20.09 -4.29
CA GLY A 208 4.79 20.12 -4.70
C GLY A 208 4.17 18.75 -4.97
N TYR A 209 4.78 17.66 -4.50
CA TYR A 209 4.20 16.33 -4.63
C TYR A 209 2.90 16.18 -3.82
N VAL A 210 1.95 15.42 -4.35
CA VAL A 210 0.64 15.14 -3.74
C VAL A 210 0.34 13.64 -3.84
N LEU A 211 0.07 13.01 -2.70
CA LEU A 211 -0.27 11.60 -2.62
C LEU A 211 -1.65 11.34 -3.23
N VAL A 212 -1.72 10.39 -4.16
CA VAL A 212 -2.93 9.89 -4.83
C VAL A 212 -3.00 8.36 -4.76
N SER A 213 -4.12 7.78 -5.19
CA SER A 213 -4.31 6.32 -5.29
C SER A 213 -4.44 5.87 -6.75
N PRO A 214 -4.04 4.64 -7.11
CA PRO A 214 -4.44 3.99 -8.35
C PRO A 214 -5.96 4.01 -8.59
N HIS A 215 -6.76 3.99 -7.52
CA HIS A 215 -8.22 4.14 -7.59
C HIS A 215 -8.71 5.54 -7.99
N ASP A 216 -7.84 6.56 -7.96
CA ASP A 216 -8.12 7.87 -8.56
C ASP A 216 -7.79 7.88 -10.08
N MET A 217 -6.90 6.98 -10.51
CA MET A 217 -6.39 6.87 -11.88
C MET A 217 -7.26 5.98 -12.76
N ALA A 218 -7.87 4.94 -12.19
CA ALA A 218 -8.82 4.08 -12.88
C ALA A 218 -9.90 3.60 -11.89
N VAL A 219 -11.08 3.27 -12.41
CA VAL A 219 -12.24 2.86 -11.62
C VAL A 219 -12.84 1.60 -12.23
N ILE A 220 -13.22 0.64 -11.39
CA ILE A 220 -13.95 -0.55 -11.81
C ILE A 220 -15.42 -0.18 -11.95
N ASN A 221 -15.99 -0.38 -13.13
CA ASN A 221 -17.40 -0.17 -13.43
C ASN A 221 -18.26 -1.36 -12.91
N ASP A 222 -19.57 -1.16 -12.79
CA ASP A 222 -20.50 -2.19 -12.31
C ASP A 222 -20.51 -3.47 -13.18
N ASP A 223 -20.17 -3.36 -14.47
CA ASP A 223 -20.05 -4.49 -15.41
C ASP A 223 -18.69 -5.23 -15.32
N GLY A 224 -17.79 -4.78 -14.44
CA GLY A 224 -16.47 -5.36 -14.21
C GLY A 224 -15.37 -4.89 -15.16
N THR A 225 -15.69 -4.01 -16.12
CA THR A 225 -14.71 -3.28 -16.93
C THR A 225 -14.09 -2.13 -16.14
N MET A 226 -13.05 -1.51 -16.68
CA MET A 226 -12.39 -0.35 -16.08
C MET A 226 -12.55 0.90 -16.92
N SER A 227 -12.82 2.01 -16.24
CA SER A 227 -12.82 3.35 -16.80
C SER A 227 -11.59 4.12 -16.33
N ARG A 228 -11.06 4.97 -17.20
CA ARG A 228 -10.02 5.91 -16.82
C ARG A 228 -10.58 6.96 -15.85
N GLY A 229 -9.88 7.15 -14.73
CA GLY A 229 -10.15 8.19 -13.75
C GLY A 229 -9.57 9.54 -14.17
N LYS A 230 -9.56 10.50 -13.24
CA LYS A 230 -9.01 11.85 -13.45
C LYS A 230 -8.46 12.40 -12.15
N ILE A 231 -7.28 12.99 -12.22
CA ILE A 231 -6.66 13.72 -11.11
C ILE A 231 -6.58 15.19 -11.51
N MET A 232 -7.36 16.02 -10.80
CA MET A 232 -7.44 17.46 -11.00
C MET A 232 -6.69 18.18 -9.89
N LEU A 233 -5.60 18.87 -10.22
CA LEU A 233 -4.75 19.56 -9.24
C LEU A 233 -4.46 21.00 -9.68
N PRO A 234 -4.14 21.91 -8.75
CA PRO A 234 -3.59 23.22 -9.11
C PRO A 234 -2.30 23.07 -9.93
N GLU A 235 -2.04 24.03 -10.81
CA GLU A 235 -0.81 24.07 -11.60
C GLU A 235 0.44 24.01 -10.69
N GLY A 236 1.42 23.18 -11.09
CA GLY A 236 2.66 22.96 -10.35
C GLY A 236 2.61 21.87 -9.28
N LYS A 237 1.45 21.30 -8.95
CA LYS A 237 1.36 20.11 -8.08
C LYS A 237 1.60 18.83 -8.88
N ILE A 238 2.27 17.85 -8.26
CA ILE A 238 2.75 16.62 -8.92
C ILE A 238 2.18 15.39 -8.18
N PRO A 239 1.23 14.65 -8.75
CA PRO A 239 0.70 13.47 -8.10
C PRO A 239 1.71 12.31 -8.07
N PHE A 240 1.68 11.51 -7.00
CA PHE A 240 2.44 10.26 -6.88
C PHE A 240 1.68 9.22 -6.04
N VAL A 241 1.97 7.95 -6.24
CA VAL A 241 1.45 6.83 -5.44
C VAL A 241 2.53 6.35 -4.47
N LEU A 242 2.13 5.98 -3.25
CA LEU A 242 3.00 5.37 -2.24
C LEU A 242 2.43 4.03 -1.79
N SER A 243 3.27 2.99 -1.76
CA SER A 243 2.95 1.73 -1.07
C SER A 243 4.02 1.33 -0.07
N GLU A 244 3.65 0.49 0.88
CA GLU A 244 4.54 -0.14 1.82
C GLU A 244 4.33 -1.67 1.76
N ASP A 245 5.42 -2.40 1.59
CA ASP A 245 5.42 -3.84 1.45
C ASP A 245 5.71 -4.50 2.81
N ASP A 246 5.05 -5.63 3.09
CA ASP A 246 5.36 -6.54 4.21
C ASP A 246 5.25 -5.97 5.63
N VAL A 247 4.19 -5.21 5.89
CA VAL A 247 3.82 -4.69 7.23
C VAL A 247 3.32 -5.79 8.19
N SER A 248 3.92 -6.98 8.11
CA SER A 248 3.68 -8.12 8.98
C SER A 248 4.63 -8.16 10.16
N TYR A 249 5.70 -7.33 10.15
CA TYR A 249 6.74 -7.27 11.19
C TYR A 249 7.23 -8.68 11.55
N TYR A 250 7.96 -9.28 10.63
CA TYR A 250 8.32 -10.69 10.70
C TYR A 250 9.19 -11.01 11.90
N HIS A 251 9.18 -12.27 12.34
CA HIS A 251 10.01 -12.69 13.48
C HIS A 251 11.50 -12.51 13.25
N TYR A 252 11.99 -12.54 12.01
CA TYR A 252 13.40 -12.25 11.73
C TYR A 252 13.78 -10.80 12.08
N MET A 253 12.81 -9.87 12.17
CA MET A 253 13.06 -8.48 12.56
C MET A 253 13.05 -8.27 14.09
N ASP A 254 12.77 -9.32 14.89
CA ASP A 254 12.61 -9.21 16.34
C ASP A 254 13.95 -8.88 17.02
N GLY A 255 14.16 -7.59 17.31
CA GLY A 255 15.36 -7.10 17.99
C GLY A 255 16.21 -6.16 17.16
N ASP A 256 15.95 -6.07 15.86
CA ASP A 256 16.84 -5.41 14.88
C ASP A 256 16.48 -3.94 14.66
N GLY A 257 15.78 -3.34 15.61
CA GLY A 257 15.46 -1.92 15.56
C GLY A 257 14.31 -1.56 14.60
N PHE A 258 13.35 -2.47 14.40
CA PHE A 258 12.09 -2.21 13.68
C PHE A 258 10.91 -2.07 14.65
N ALA A 259 9.83 -1.44 14.18
CA ALA A 259 8.53 -1.54 14.86
C ALA A 259 8.05 -3.01 14.93
N THR A 260 7.20 -3.33 15.90
CA THR A 260 6.74 -4.71 16.12
C THR A 260 5.31 -4.95 15.63
N LYS A 261 4.46 -3.91 15.61
CA LYS A 261 3.06 -3.96 15.14
C LYS A 261 2.41 -2.59 15.06
N LEU A 262 1.35 -2.49 14.25
CA LEU A 262 0.44 -1.35 14.26
C LEU A 262 -0.61 -1.47 15.37
N VAL A 263 -0.87 -0.38 16.07
CA VAL A 263 -1.84 -0.26 17.16
C VAL A 263 -2.64 1.02 17.03
N ILE A 264 -3.77 1.08 17.74
CA ILE A 264 -4.54 2.31 17.90
C ILE A 264 -4.18 2.91 19.26
N ASP A 265 -3.73 4.16 19.28
CA ASP A 265 -3.42 4.87 20.52
C ASP A 265 -4.69 5.36 21.25
N ASP A 266 -4.51 6.04 22.38
CA ASP A 266 -5.62 6.58 23.19
C ASP A 266 -6.40 7.69 22.47
N ASN A 267 -5.81 8.34 21.45
CA ASN A 267 -6.46 9.35 20.63
C ASN A 267 -7.24 8.75 19.45
N GLY A 268 -7.09 7.45 19.21
CA GLY A 268 -7.66 6.77 18.05
C GLY A 268 -6.80 6.86 16.79
N ASP A 269 -5.58 7.40 16.89
CA ASP A 269 -4.63 7.48 15.78
C ASP A 269 -3.91 6.12 15.61
N ILE A 270 -3.57 5.75 14.37
CA ILE A 270 -2.75 4.57 14.09
C ILE A 270 -1.30 4.90 14.43
N LYS A 271 -0.68 4.05 15.24
CA LYS A 271 0.70 4.16 15.73
C LYS A 271 1.42 2.82 15.63
N CYS A 272 2.74 2.82 15.74
CA CYS A 272 3.50 1.60 15.90
C CYS A 272 3.78 1.34 17.38
N GLU A 273 3.71 0.07 17.76
CA GLU A 273 4.44 -0.44 18.92
C GLU A 273 5.91 -0.61 18.53
N TYR A 274 6.82 -0.17 19.39
CA TYR A 274 8.26 -0.33 19.22
C TYR A 274 8.88 -0.80 20.54
N LYS A 275 9.65 -1.88 20.47
CA LYS A 275 10.38 -2.43 21.60
C LYS A 275 11.82 -1.93 21.57
N LYS A 276 12.18 -1.10 22.55
CA LYS A 276 13.55 -0.59 22.70
C LYS A 276 14.51 -1.71 23.12
N ALA A 277 15.81 -1.44 22.94
CA ALA A 277 16.88 -2.37 23.34
C ALA A 277 16.85 -2.76 24.83
N ASP A 278 16.35 -1.88 25.71
CA ASP A 278 16.19 -2.15 27.15
C ASP A 278 14.94 -2.97 27.49
N GLY A 279 14.16 -3.38 26.48
CA GLY A 279 12.91 -4.12 26.61
C GLY A 279 11.67 -3.25 26.82
N THR A 280 11.82 -1.93 26.95
CA THR A 280 10.69 -1.01 27.10
C THR A 280 9.87 -0.95 25.81
N VAL A 281 8.56 -1.15 25.94
CA VAL A 281 7.62 -0.99 24.84
C VAL A 281 7.07 0.44 24.83
N VAL A 282 7.13 1.09 23.68
CA VAL A 282 6.61 2.45 23.46
C VAL A 282 5.71 2.48 22.23
N THR A 283 4.78 3.42 22.21
CA THR A 283 3.88 3.67 21.07
C THR A 283 4.25 4.99 20.39
N GLY A 284 4.34 5.02 19.06
CA GLY A 284 4.70 6.24 18.33
C GLY A 284 4.89 6.09 16.83
N ASP A 285 5.51 7.11 16.23
CA ASP A 285 5.71 7.23 14.78
C ASP A 285 7.04 6.58 14.37
N TYR A 286 7.03 5.25 14.38
CA TYR A 286 8.21 4.41 14.15
C TYR A 286 8.19 3.68 12.81
N ASP A 287 7.23 3.94 11.94
CA ASP A 287 7.15 3.34 10.61
C ASP A 287 6.39 4.23 9.63
N VAL A 288 6.31 3.83 8.35
CA VAL A 288 5.67 4.60 7.26
C VAL A 288 4.26 5.06 7.66
N VAL A 289 3.39 4.14 8.11
CA VAL A 289 1.98 4.43 8.41
C VAL A 289 1.82 5.62 9.37
N PRO A 290 2.32 5.56 10.63
CA PRO A 290 2.09 6.66 11.55
C PRO A 290 2.86 7.93 11.20
N ILE A 291 4.02 7.83 10.55
CA ILE A 291 4.77 9.01 10.10
C ILE A 291 3.99 9.74 9.01
N LEU A 292 3.48 9.01 8.01
CA LEU A 292 2.67 9.58 6.92
C LEU A 292 1.35 10.15 7.43
N ASP A 293 0.69 9.48 8.37
CA ASP A 293 -0.53 9.97 9.00
C ASP A 293 -0.31 11.29 9.73
N SER A 294 0.75 11.38 10.55
CA SER A 294 1.14 12.62 11.23
C SER A 294 1.52 13.72 10.22
N PHE A 295 2.24 13.38 9.16
CA PHE A 295 2.63 14.33 8.12
C PHE A 295 1.41 14.90 7.38
N ILE A 296 0.45 14.08 6.99
CA ILE A 296 -0.80 14.53 6.32
C ILE A 296 -1.69 15.33 7.28
N LYS A 297 -1.67 15.01 8.58
CA LYS A 297 -2.40 15.77 9.61
C LYS A 297 -1.88 17.20 9.72
N GLU A 298 -0.57 17.40 9.58
CA GLU A 298 0.09 18.70 9.55
C GLU A 298 -0.02 19.40 8.19
N HIS A 299 0.09 18.63 7.11
CA HIS A 299 0.09 19.06 5.70
C HIS A 299 -1.08 18.42 4.94
N PRO A 300 -2.34 18.85 5.18
CA PRO A 300 -3.49 18.25 4.52
C PRO A 300 -3.47 18.39 3.00
N ASP A 301 -2.74 19.36 2.45
CA ASP A 301 -2.55 19.55 1.00
C ASP A 301 -1.44 18.66 0.39
N PHE A 302 -0.80 17.79 1.19
CA PHE A 302 0.01 16.69 0.66
C PHE A 302 -0.84 15.50 0.18
N SER A 303 -2.14 15.47 0.48
CA SER A 303 -3.00 14.31 0.23
C SER A 303 -4.20 14.69 -0.62
N TYR A 304 -4.31 14.08 -1.80
CA TYR A 304 -5.47 14.22 -2.67
C TYR A 304 -6.66 13.53 -2.02
N HIS A 305 -7.75 14.25 -1.78
CA HIS A 305 -9.01 13.74 -1.21
C HIS A 305 -8.85 12.97 0.11
N GLY A 306 -7.74 13.16 0.83
CA GLY A 306 -7.43 12.42 2.05
C GLY A 306 -6.86 11.02 1.83
N ARG A 307 -6.42 10.68 0.61
CA ARG A 307 -5.69 9.42 0.32
C ARG A 307 -4.49 9.24 1.23
N LYS A 308 -4.28 7.98 1.64
CA LYS A 308 -3.07 7.50 2.31
C LYS A 308 -2.30 6.57 1.37
N GLY A 309 -1.38 5.77 1.91
CA GLY A 309 -0.67 4.76 1.14
C GLY A 309 -1.46 3.46 0.99
N ILE A 310 -0.86 2.53 0.27
CA ILE A 310 -1.33 1.14 0.10
C ILE A 310 -0.42 0.22 0.89
N LEU A 311 -0.98 -0.67 1.70
CA LEU A 311 -0.21 -1.74 2.34
C LEU A 311 -0.31 -3.03 1.54
N ALA A 312 0.81 -3.51 1.00
CA ALA A 312 0.93 -4.81 0.34
C ALA A 312 1.14 -5.89 1.40
N MET A 313 0.10 -6.69 1.65
CA MET A 313 0.08 -7.60 2.79
C MET A 313 0.33 -9.05 2.40
N THR A 314 1.39 -9.61 3.00
CA THR A 314 1.58 -11.04 3.14
C THR A 314 0.74 -11.63 4.28
N GLY A 315 0.80 -12.96 4.45
CA GLY A 315 -0.02 -13.66 5.43
C GLY A 315 0.67 -14.75 6.24
N TYR A 316 1.86 -15.24 5.83
CA TYR A 316 2.47 -16.41 6.47
C TYR A 316 2.82 -16.23 7.94
N ASN A 317 3.14 -15.01 8.38
CA ASN A 317 3.33 -14.65 9.80
C ASN A 317 2.17 -13.85 10.39
N GLY A 318 1.11 -13.62 9.60
CA GLY A 318 0.00 -12.74 9.92
C GLY A 318 0.12 -11.35 9.31
N VAL A 319 -0.65 -10.39 9.82
CA VAL A 319 -0.83 -9.04 9.24
C VAL A 319 -0.70 -7.97 10.30
N LEU A 320 -0.16 -6.80 9.92
CA LEU A 320 -0.03 -5.60 10.78
C LEU A 320 0.76 -5.84 12.08
N GLY A 321 1.58 -6.91 12.12
CA GLY A 321 2.32 -7.38 13.29
C GLY A 321 1.55 -8.33 14.21
N TYR A 322 0.31 -8.68 13.86
CA TYR A 322 -0.49 -9.64 14.60
C TYR A 322 -0.35 -11.04 14.01
N ARG A 323 -0.08 -12.03 14.87
CA ARG A 323 0.16 -13.43 14.45
C ARG A 323 -1.17 -14.12 14.14
N THR A 324 -1.59 -13.98 12.89
CA THR A 324 -2.95 -14.27 12.41
C THR A 324 -3.00 -15.32 11.32
N ASP A 325 -1.88 -15.99 11.04
CA ASP A 325 -1.87 -17.15 10.17
C ASP A 325 -2.50 -18.39 10.84
N GLY A 326 -3.13 -19.25 10.02
CA GLY A 326 -3.77 -20.48 10.49
C GLY A 326 -2.83 -21.47 11.17
N ALA A 327 -1.53 -21.43 10.88
CA ALA A 327 -0.52 -22.27 11.53
C ALA A 327 -0.47 -21.99 13.04
N TYR A 328 -0.58 -20.73 13.47
CA TYR A 328 -0.62 -20.38 14.91
C TYR A 328 -1.84 -20.96 15.63
N LYS A 329 -3.00 -21.00 14.96
CA LYS A 329 -4.23 -21.57 15.53
C LYS A 329 -4.15 -23.08 15.64
N THR A 330 -3.72 -23.75 14.57
CA THR A 330 -3.72 -25.21 14.47
C THR A 330 -2.49 -25.86 15.10
N LYS A 331 -1.43 -25.08 15.30
CA LYS A 331 -0.09 -25.53 15.72
C LYS A 331 0.51 -26.59 14.79
N LYS A 332 0.11 -26.57 13.51
CA LYS A 332 0.59 -27.46 12.44
C LYS A 332 1.31 -26.62 11.38
N ASN A 333 2.27 -27.22 10.70
CA ASN A 333 3.06 -26.59 9.62
C ASN A 333 3.70 -25.25 10.05
N LEU A 334 4.10 -25.17 11.32
CA LEU A 334 4.79 -24.00 11.86
C LEU A 334 6.22 -23.95 11.33
N GLN A 335 6.65 -22.75 10.93
CA GLN A 335 8.07 -22.44 10.74
C GLN A 335 8.79 -22.38 12.10
N ASP A 336 10.12 -22.42 12.09
CA ASP A 336 10.90 -22.54 13.33
C ASP A 336 10.81 -21.28 14.21
N ASP A 337 10.74 -20.10 13.59
CA ASP A 337 10.46 -18.82 14.25
C ASP A 337 9.06 -18.82 14.90
N GLN A 338 8.03 -19.35 14.23
CA GLN A 338 6.68 -19.46 14.75
C GLN A 338 6.61 -20.42 15.96
N LYS A 339 7.35 -21.55 15.90
CA LYS A 339 7.50 -22.47 17.03
C LYS A 339 8.17 -21.78 18.21
N ALA A 340 9.25 -21.03 17.95
CA ALA A 340 9.97 -20.28 18.98
C ALA A 340 9.07 -19.23 19.63
N PHE A 341 8.30 -18.49 18.84
CA PHE A 341 7.32 -17.53 19.32
C PHE A 341 6.26 -18.16 20.22
N LEU A 342 5.63 -19.27 19.80
CA LEU A 342 4.62 -19.96 20.61
C LEU A 342 5.19 -20.55 21.90
N LYS A 343 6.45 -20.99 21.89
CA LYS A 343 7.16 -21.45 23.09
C LYS A 343 7.42 -20.30 24.07
N ALA A 344 7.79 -19.13 23.56
CA ALA A 344 8.02 -17.92 24.37
C ALA A 344 6.72 -17.29 24.88
N ASN A 345 5.60 -17.54 24.20
CA ASN A 345 4.28 -16.98 24.49
C ASN A 345 3.25 -18.10 24.74
N PRO A 346 3.34 -18.84 25.87
CA PRO A 346 2.45 -19.98 26.15
C PRO A 346 0.96 -19.58 26.25
N ASP A 347 0.69 -18.32 26.60
CA ASP A 347 -0.65 -17.74 26.73
C ASP A 347 -1.14 -17.07 25.43
N PHE A 348 -0.47 -17.32 24.30
CA PHE A 348 -0.87 -16.81 23.00
C PHE A 348 -2.32 -17.20 22.65
N ASP A 349 -3.09 -16.20 22.21
CA ASP A 349 -4.50 -16.35 21.81
C ASP A 349 -4.69 -15.83 20.38
N TYR A 350 -4.82 -16.76 19.45
CA TYR A 350 -5.04 -16.49 18.03
C TYR A 350 -6.31 -15.66 17.78
N ASP A 351 -7.43 -16.00 18.44
CA ASP A 351 -8.70 -15.34 18.16
C ASP A 351 -8.67 -13.88 18.68
N LYS A 352 -7.92 -13.62 19.77
CA LYS A 352 -7.64 -12.27 20.27
C LYS A 352 -6.78 -11.45 19.29
N GLU A 353 -5.73 -12.05 18.72
CA GLU A 353 -4.88 -11.41 17.71
C GLU A 353 -5.69 -11.04 16.46
N VAL A 354 -6.49 -11.97 15.93
CA VAL A 354 -7.38 -11.70 14.78
C VAL A 354 -8.36 -10.58 15.08
N LYS A 355 -8.95 -10.56 16.28
CA LYS A 355 -9.88 -9.49 16.69
C LYS A 355 -9.19 -8.14 16.79
N ALA A 356 -7.96 -8.09 17.30
CA ALA A 356 -7.17 -6.86 17.40
C ALA A 356 -6.78 -6.34 16.01
N ALA A 357 -6.24 -7.21 15.14
CA ALA A 357 -5.90 -6.89 13.76
C ALA A 357 -7.10 -6.34 12.98
N LYS A 358 -8.29 -6.96 13.11
CA LYS A 358 -9.54 -6.46 12.51
C LYS A 358 -9.89 -5.05 12.95
N LYS A 359 -9.68 -4.72 14.23
CA LYS A 359 -9.94 -3.39 14.78
C LYS A 359 -9.01 -2.36 14.13
N VAL A 360 -7.72 -2.67 14.03
CA VAL A 360 -6.70 -1.81 13.40
C VAL A 360 -7.01 -1.63 11.91
N ALA A 361 -7.20 -2.71 11.16
CA ALA A 361 -7.50 -2.65 9.72
C ALA A 361 -8.78 -1.85 9.41
N LYS A 362 -9.82 -1.97 10.24
CA LYS A 362 -11.03 -1.16 10.11
C LYS A 362 -10.76 0.34 10.34
N ALA A 363 -9.93 0.68 11.33
CA ALA A 363 -9.55 2.06 11.59
C ALA A 363 -8.71 2.64 10.45
N MET A 364 -7.75 1.87 9.93
CA MET A 364 -6.92 2.25 8.77
C MET A 364 -7.75 2.55 7.52
N LYS A 365 -8.67 1.64 7.14
CA LYS A 365 -9.58 1.88 6.00
C LYS A 365 -10.46 3.11 6.18
N LYS A 366 -10.91 3.36 7.42
CA LYS A 366 -11.70 4.55 7.73
C LYS A 366 -10.89 5.84 7.58
N ASP A 367 -9.58 5.79 7.82
CA ASP A 367 -8.67 6.93 7.67
C ASP A 367 -8.15 7.11 6.24
N GLY A 368 -8.43 6.18 5.33
CA GLY A 368 -8.09 6.28 3.91
C GLY A 368 -6.93 5.41 3.44
N TRP A 369 -6.44 4.49 4.29
CA TRP A 369 -5.47 3.46 3.88
C TRP A 369 -6.12 2.38 3.03
N GLU A 370 -5.39 1.92 2.02
CA GLU A 370 -5.78 0.86 1.12
C GLU A 370 -4.94 -0.39 1.37
N PHE A 371 -5.47 -1.56 1.00
CA PHE A 371 -4.79 -2.85 1.17
C PHE A 371 -4.66 -3.53 -0.17
N ALA A 372 -3.50 -4.12 -0.44
CA ALA A 372 -3.24 -4.99 -1.58
C ALA A 372 -2.80 -6.37 -1.09
N SER A 373 -3.01 -7.38 -1.92
CA SER A 373 -2.36 -8.67 -1.72
C SER A 373 -0.89 -8.55 -2.09
N HIS A 374 -0.01 -9.10 -1.26
CA HIS A 374 1.40 -9.33 -1.61
C HIS A 374 1.70 -10.82 -1.70
N THR A 375 0.68 -11.61 -2.11
CA THR A 375 0.59 -13.08 -1.94
C THR A 375 0.55 -13.47 -0.46
N TRP A 376 0.13 -14.69 -0.09
CA TRP A 376 0.16 -15.11 1.32
C TRP A 376 1.58 -15.43 1.78
N GLY A 377 2.32 -16.18 0.96
CA GLY A 377 3.64 -16.73 1.28
C GLY A 377 4.82 -15.89 0.78
N HIS A 378 4.58 -14.65 0.32
CA HIS A 378 5.60 -13.82 -0.32
C HIS A 378 6.23 -14.54 -1.53
N ARG A 379 5.39 -15.00 -2.47
CA ARG A 379 5.80 -15.81 -3.62
C ARG A 379 6.19 -14.95 -4.82
N ASN A 380 7.31 -15.31 -5.46
CA ASN A 380 7.69 -14.72 -6.74
C ASN A 380 6.70 -15.17 -7.84
N ALA A 381 5.95 -14.21 -8.38
CA ALA A 381 4.89 -14.46 -9.35
C ALA A 381 5.42 -14.84 -10.74
N THR A 382 6.66 -14.47 -11.07
CA THR A 382 7.30 -14.82 -12.34
C THR A 382 7.67 -16.31 -12.36
N SER A 383 8.35 -16.79 -11.32
CA SER A 383 8.81 -18.19 -11.26
C SER A 383 7.74 -19.18 -10.80
N SER A 384 6.75 -18.75 -10.00
CA SER A 384 5.65 -19.63 -9.58
C SER A 384 4.73 -19.98 -10.76
N THR A 385 4.21 -21.20 -10.77
CA THR A 385 3.16 -21.65 -11.68
C THR A 385 1.79 -21.03 -11.31
N ALA A 386 0.84 -21.04 -12.24
CA ALA A 386 -0.53 -20.59 -11.96
C ALA A 386 -1.21 -21.42 -10.85
N ALA A 387 -0.89 -22.71 -10.75
CA ALA A 387 -1.43 -23.60 -9.71
C ALA A 387 -0.92 -23.21 -8.31
N GLU A 388 0.38 -22.92 -8.17
CA GLU A 388 0.97 -22.47 -6.91
C GLU A 388 0.40 -21.13 -6.47
N LEU A 389 0.32 -20.16 -7.38
CA LEU A 389 -0.27 -18.84 -7.09
C LEU A 389 -1.75 -18.94 -6.71
N LYS A 390 -2.48 -19.89 -7.30
CA LYS A 390 -3.87 -20.20 -6.91
C LYS A 390 -3.96 -20.80 -5.51
N THR A 391 -3.07 -21.72 -5.16
CA THR A 391 -3.02 -22.30 -3.81
C THR A 391 -2.67 -21.24 -2.77
N ASP A 392 -1.69 -20.40 -3.08
CA ASP A 392 -1.26 -19.30 -2.23
C ASP A 392 -2.38 -18.25 -2.03
N ASN A 393 -3.01 -17.78 -3.10
CA ASN A 393 -4.08 -16.80 -3.00
C ASN A 393 -5.30 -17.35 -2.23
N LYS A 394 -5.58 -18.67 -2.30
CA LYS A 394 -6.60 -19.29 -1.43
C LYS A 394 -6.24 -19.18 0.05
N LYS A 395 -4.96 -19.27 0.43
CA LYS A 395 -4.52 -19.02 1.82
C LYS A 395 -4.70 -17.55 2.17
N TRP A 396 -4.34 -16.63 1.26
CA TRP A 396 -4.56 -15.19 1.46
C TRP A 396 -6.04 -14.87 1.70
N GLU A 397 -6.93 -15.39 0.85
CA GLU A 397 -8.39 -15.22 0.99
C GLU A 397 -8.95 -15.83 2.27
N LYS A 398 -8.31 -16.89 2.78
CA LYS A 398 -8.75 -17.59 4.00
C LYS A 398 -8.30 -16.91 5.29
N TYR A 399 -7.07 -16.37 5.33
CA TYR A 399 -6.46 -15.87 6.56
C TYR A 399 -6.30 -14.35 6.60
N VAL A 400 -6.03 -13.70 5.46
CA VAL A 400 -5.80 -12.25 5.38
C VAL A 400 -7.08 -11.48 5.06
N ALA A 401 -7.80 -11.88 4.00
CA ALA A 401 -9.00 -11.16 3.55
C ALA A 401 -10.09 -11.02 4.64
N PRO A 402 -10.33 -11.97 5.55
CA PRO A 402 -11.32 -11.79 6.61
C PRO A 402 -10.94 -10.72 7.64
N ILE A 403 -9.67 -10.31 7.69
CA ILE A 403 -9.14 -9.28 8.59
C ILE A 403 -9.15 -7.92 7.90
N LEU A 404 -8.54 -7.84 6.72
CA LEU A 404 -8.33 -6.59 5.99
C LEU A 404 -9.53 -6.21 5.13
N GLY A 405 -10.37 -7.17 4.75
CA GLY A 405 -11.34 -7.06 3.66
C GLY A 405 -10.79 -7.65 2.37
N LYS A 406 -11.68 -7.94 1.42
CA LYS A 406 -11.28 -8.26 0.04
C LYS A 406 -10.61 -7.04 -0.59
N THR A 407 -9.69 -7.30 -1.52
CA THR A 407 -9.00 -6.28 -2.32
C THR A 407 -9.07 -6.65 -3.79
N ASP A 408 -9.02 -5.64 -4.64
CA ASP A 408 -8.90 -5.70 -6.09
C ASP A 408 -7.46 -5.40 -6.57
N MET A 409 -6.52 -5.21 -5.65
CA MET A 409 -5.14 -4.87 -5.94
C MET A 409 -4.17 -5.98 -5.51
N ILE A 410 -3.27 -6.33 -6.42
CA ILE A 410 -2.11 -7.16 -6.12
C ILE A 410 -0.84 -6.41 -6.45
N ILE A 411 0.05 -6.37 -5.47
CA ILE A 411 1.42 -5.90 -5.61
C ILE A 411 2.27 -7.16 -5.58
N PHE A 412 3.09 -7.42 -6.59
CA PHE A 412 3.83 -8.68 -6.67
C PHE A 412 5.13 -8.64 -5.85
N ALA A 413 5.34 -9.71 -5.06
CA ALA A 413 6.56 -9.90 -4.27
C ALA A 413 7.81 -9.96 -5.16
N PHE A 414 8.94 -9.50 -4.62
CA PHE A 414 10.24 -9.40 -5.29
C PHE A 414 10.25 -8.55 -6.56
N GLY A 415 9.25 -7.67 -6.72
CA GLY A 415 9.09 -6.89 -7.94
C GLY A 415 8.70 -7.70 -9.18
N ALA A 416 8.30 -8.96 -8.97
CA ALA A 416 7.94 -9.88 -10.03
C ALA A 416 6.76 -9.39 -10.89
N ASP A 417 6.59 -10.05 -12.02
CA ASP A 417 5.45 -9.85 -12.90
C ASP A 417 4.88 -11.22 -13.34
N ILE A 418 3.58 -11.28 -13.56
CA ILE A 418 2.88 -12.45 -14.13
C ILE A 418 2.95 -12.48 -15.66
N GLY A 419 3.40 -11.40 -16.29
CA GLY A 419 3.68 -11.28 -17.73
C GLY A 419 4.97 -10.52 -17.99
N ASP A 420 5.06 -9.87 -19.15
CA ASP A 420 6.17 -8.99 -19.51
C ASP A 420 5.67 -7.54 -19.70
N TRP A 421 6.45 -6.69 -20.37
CA TRP A 421 6.10 -5.30 -20.61
C TRP A 421 4.86 -5.11 -21.51
N GLU A 422 4.49 -6.13 -22.31
CA GLU A 422 3.28 -6.11 -23.13
C GLU A 422 2.03 -6.22 -22.25
N GLY A 423 0.86 -5.93 -22.83
CA GLY A 423 -0.39 -6.02 -22.10
C GLY A 423 -0.75 -7.45 -21.71
N TYR A 424 -1.38 -7.64 -20.55
CA TYR A 424 -1.88 -8.97 -20.18
C TYR A 424 -3.00 -9.43 -21.10
N THR A 425 -2.89 -10.67 -21.55
CA THR A 425 -3.81 -11.33 -22.47
C THR A 425 -4.53 -12.50 -21.80
N SER A 426 -5.67 -12.91 -22.36
CA SER A 426 -6.52 -13.96 -21.76
C SER A 426 -5.95 -15.38 -21.84
N ASP A 427 -4.85 -15.58 -22.57
CA ASP A 427 -4.09 -16.84 -22.57
C ASP A 427 -3.07 -16.91 -21.41
N ASN A 428 -2.85 -15.82 -20.68
CA ASN A 428 -2.07 -15.85 -19.44
C ASN A 428 -2.92 -16.41 -18.29
N GLU A 429 -2.70 -17.68 -17.96
CA GLU A 429 -3.43 -18.38 -16.89
C GLU A 429 -3.31 -17.72 -15.50
N LYS A 430 -2.17 -17.07 -15.21
CA LYS A 430 -1.97 -16.35 -13.94
C LYS A 430 -2.86 -15.11 -13.89
N TYR A 431 -2.89 -14.35 -14.98
CA TYR A 431 -3.74 -13.17 -15.11
C TYR A 431 -5.22 -13.54 -15.04
N GLU A 432 -5.67 -14.51 -15.83
CA GLU A 432 -7.07 -14.95 -15.82
C GLU A 432 -7.49 -15.46 -14.44
N TYR A 433 -6.61 -16.16 -13.73
CA TYR A 433 -6.88 -16.54 -12.34
C TYR A 433 -7.10 -15.32 -11.45
N TYR A 434 -6.14 -14.39 -11.35
CA TYR A 434 -6.29 -13.23 -10.47
C TYR A 434 -7.48 -12.34 -10.89
N LYS A 435 -7.68 -12.13 -12.19
CA LYS A 435 -8.85 -11.42 -12.72
C LYS A 435 -10.15 -12.07 -12.24
N SER A 436 -10.25 -13.40 -12.27
CA SER A 436 -11.43 -14.16 -11.79
C SER A 436 -11.68 -14.03 -10.28
N ARG A 437 -10.66 -13.64 -9.51
CA ARG A 437 -10.77 -13.43 -8.05
C ARG A 437 -11.12 -11.98 -7.68
N GLY A 438 -11.27 -11.10 -8.67
CA GLY A 438 -11.65 -9.70 -8.48
C GLY A 438 -10.49 -8.72 -8.57
N TYR A 439 -9.25 -9.20 -8.81
CA TYR A 439 -8.12 -8.31 -9.01
C TYR A 439 -8.21 -7.57 -10.35
N ARG A 440 -7.90 -6.28 -10.32
CA ARG A 440 -7.92 -5.35 -11.46
C ARG A 440 -6.72 -4.42 -11.48
N TYR A 441 -6.08 -4.18 -10.33
CA TYR A 441 -4.86 -3.38 -10.20
C TYR A 441 -3.66 -4.30 -9.95
N PHE A 442 -2.65 -4.21 -10.79
CA PHE A 442 -1.47 -5.07 -10.75
C PHE A 442 -0.20 -4.22 -10.73
N CYS A 443 0.62 -4.35 -9.69
CA CYS A 443 1.86 -3.58 -9.60
C CYS A 443 3.10 -4.46 -9.48
N ASN A 444 4.08 -4.21 -10.34
CA ASN A 444 5.41 -4.83 -10.35
C ASN A 444 6.49 -3.78 -9.98
N VAL A 445 7.77 -4.15 -10.01
CA VAL A 445 8.87 -3.19 -9.91
C VAL A 445 9.64 -3.19 -11.23
N ASP A 446 9.64 -2.06 -11.93
CA ASP A 446 10.50 -1.85 -13.11
C ASP A 446 11.49 -0.69 -12.92
N SER A 447 11.33 0.09 -11.83
CA SER A 447 12.19 1.21 -11.47
C SER A 447 12.23 2.39 -12.46
N SER A 448 11.48 2.33 -13.55
CA SER A 448 11.31 3.46 -14.45
C SER A 448 10.61 4.61 -13.70
N GLN A 449 10.86 5.84 -14.15
CA GLN A 449 10.17 7.00 -13.57
C GLN A 449 8.65 6.85 -13.70
N TYR A 450 8.21 6.34 -14.86
CA TYR A 450 6.81 6.18 -15.22
C TYR A 450 6.58 4.89 -16.01
N PHE A 451 5.73 4.02 -15.48
CA PHE A 451 5.14 2.90 -16.21
C PHE A 451 3.71 2.71 -15.73
N VAL A 452 2.74 3.03 -16.58
CA VAL A 452 1.31 2.93 -16.29
C VAL A 452 0.61 2.38 -17.53
N GLN A 453 -0.21 1.35 -17.35
CA GLN A 453 -1.11 0.84 -18.38
C GLN A 453 -2.53 0.87 -17.85
N ILE A 454 -3.42 1.58 -18.55
CA ILE A 454 -4.85 1.66 -18.22
C ILE A 454 -5.63 1.13 -19.42
N THR A 455 -6.33 0.03 -19.22
CA THR A 455 -7.16 -0.63 -20.25
C THR A 455 -8.60 -0.73 -19.75
N SER A 456 -9.52 -1.24 -20.58
CA SER A 456 -10.87 -1.58 -20.12
C SER A 456 -10.93 -2.81 -19.21
N GLU A 457 -9.83 -3.55 -19.06
CA GLU A 457 -9.81 -4.84 -18.36
C GLU A 457 -9.01 -4.81 -17.05
N TYR A 458 -7.99 -3.97 -16.99
CA TYR A 458 -7.07 -3.88 -15.86
C TYR A 458 -6.27 -2.56 -15.86
N PHE A 459 -5.70 -2.27 -14.69
CA PHE A 459 -4.70 -1.25 -14.45
C PHE A 459 -3.37 -1.93 -14.08
N ARG A 460 -2.26 -1.44 -14.65
CA ARG A 460 -0.90 -1.80 -14.22
C ARG A 460 -0.09 -0.57 -13.92
N GLN A 461 0.75 -0.66 -12.89
CA GLN A 461 1.72 0.38 -12.57
C GLN A 461 3.02 -0.18 -12.05
N GLY A 462 4.11 0.32 -12.63
CA GLY A 462 5.46 0.05 -12.21
C GLY A 462 5.85 0.86 -10.99
N ARG A 463 6.58 0.22 -10.07
CA ARG A 463 7.04 0.86 -8.84
C ARG A 463 8.54 1.07 -8.82
N ARG A 464 8.97 2.05 -8.01
CA ARG A 464 10.36 2.40 -7.74
C ARG A 464 10.65 2.21 -6.26
N ASN A 465 11.63 1.38 -5.95
CA ASN A 465 12.12 1.20 -4.59
C ASN A 465 12.89 2.45 -4.14
N LEU A 466 12.55 2.99 -2.97
CA LEU A 466 13.29 4.07 -2.33
C LEU A 466 14.03 3.51 -1.11
N ASP A 467 15.11 2.77 -1.36
CA ASP A 467 15.88 2.02 -0.37
C ASP A 467 17.39 2.29 -0.47
N GLY A 468 18.17 1.62 0.38
CA GLY A 468 19.62 1.77 0.42
C GLY A 468 20.29 1.41 -0.90
N TYR A 469 19.86 0.33 -1.57
CA TYR A 469 20.39 -0.06 -2.88
C TYR A 469 20.19 1.04 -3.91
N ARG A 470 18.95 1.51 -4.08
CA ARG A 470 18.62 2.49 -5.11
C ARG A 470 19.35 3.80 -4.88
N MET A 471 19.35 4.27 -3.63
CA MET A 471 20.05 5.49 -3.25
C MET A 471 21.55 5.39 -3.49
N TYR A 472 22.18 4.24 -3.18
CA TYR A 472 23.62 4.08 -3.31
C TYR A 472 24.08 3.88 -4.76
N TYR A 473 23.41 3.00 -5.50
CA TYR A 473 23.86 2.57 -6.84
C TYR A 473 23.23 3.35 -7.99
N ASN A 474 22.00 3.86 -7.84
CA ASN A 474 21.31 4.59 -8.91
C ASN A 474 20.67 5.91 -8.43
N PRO A 475 21.43 6.82 -7.78
CA PRO A 475 20.88 8.09 -7.29
C PRO A 475 20.25 8.95 -8.39
N ASP A 476 20.77 8.89 -9.62
CA ASP A 476 20.22 9.62 -10.77
C ASP A 476 18.77 9.25 -11.06
N MET A 477 18.41 7.99 -10.80
CA MET A 477 17.05 7.48 -10.96
C MET A 477 16.08 8.02 -9.90
N LEU A 478 16.54 8.80 -8.92
CA LEU A 478 15.71 9.40 -7.86
C LEU A 478 15.70 10.93 -7.87
N SER A 479 16.49 11.55 -8.76
CA SER A 479 16.74 12.99 -8.78
C SER A 479 15.49 13.86 -8.99
N ASP A 480 14.45 13.33 -9.65
CA ASP A 480 13.14 13.95 -9.77
C ASP A 480 12.41 14.05 -8.42
N LEU A 481 12.61 13.07 -7.54
CA LEU A 481 12.02 13.00 -6.20
C LEU A 481 12.85 13.80 -5.20
N PHE A 482 14.14 13.52 -5.06
CA PHE A 482 15.04 14.17 -4.10
C PHE A 482 16.52 14.00 -4.48
N ASP A 483 17.39 14.84 -3.93
CA ASP A 483 18.83 14.62 -3.97
C ASP A 483 19.20 13.62 -2.85
N VAL A 484 19.79 12.49 -3.23
CA VAL A 484 20.17 11.43 -2.28
C VAL A 484 21.13 11.96 -1.21
N SER A 485 22.00 12.92 -1.53
CA SER A 485 22.97 13.47 -0.57
C SER A 485 22.32 14.26 0.57
N GLU A 486 21.10 14.78 0.37
CA GLU A 486 20.32 15.46 1.42
C GLU A 486 19.62 14.46 2.35
N VAL A 487 19.30 13.27 1.82
CA VAL A 487 18.48 12.27 2.51
C VAL A 487 19.34 11.25 3.26
N TRP A 488 20.38 10.71 2.60
CA TRP A 488 21.18 9.57 3.01
C TRP A 488 21.54 9.56 4.50
N ASP A 489 21.27 8.43 5.17
CA ASP A 489 21.68 8.20 6.54
C ASP A 489 23.14 7.76 6.61
N SER A 490 24.01 8.63 7.15
CA SER A 490 25.44 8.35 7.28
C SER A 490 25.77 7.18 8.21
N SER A 491 24.81 6.64 8.97
CA SER A 491 25.01 5.44 9.78
C SER A 491 24.99 4.13 8.98
N ARG A 492 24.53 4.17 7.72
CA ARG A 492 24.55 2.99 6.84
C ARG A 492 25.96 2.47 6.60
N PRO A 493 26.20 1.15 6.68
CA PRO A 493 27.42 0.54 6.18
C PRO A 493 27.60 0.84 4.70
N THR A 494 28.83 1.17 4.29
CA THR A 494 29.17 1.37 2.88
C THR A 494 30.38 0.50 2.49
N PRO A 495 30.40 -0.09 1.28
CA PRO A 495 29.34 -0.05 0.27
C PRO A 495 28.06 -0.78 0.71
N VAL A 496 26.90 -0.36 0.19
CA VAL A 496 25.66 -1.13 0.32
C VAL A 496 25.84 -2.45 -0.44
N PRO A 497 25.29 -3.59 0.01
CA PRO A 497 25.36 -4.84 -0.76
C PRO A 497 24.68 -4.76 -2.14
N GLU A 498 25.27 -5.42 -3.14
CA GLU A 498 24.69 -5.58 -4.49
C GLU A 498 23.52 -6.58 -4.49
N MET A 499 22.52 -6.38 -5.38
CA MET A 499 21.32 -7.24 -5.53
C MET A 499 21.59 -8.55 -6.27
#